data_AF-N1V4N0-F1
#
_entry.id   AF-N1V4N0-F1
#
_cell.length_a   1.000
_cell.length_b   1.000
_cell.length_c   1.000
_cell.angle_alpha   90.00
_cell.angle_beta   90.00
_cell.angle_gamma   90.00
#
_symmetry.space_group_name_H-M   'P 1'
#
loop_
_entity.id
_entity.type
_entity.pdbx_description
1 polymer ?
#
loop_
_entity_poly.entity_id
_entity_poly.type
_entity_poly.pdbx_seq_one_letter_code
_entity_poly.pdbx_strand_id
1 'polypeptide(L)'
;MHPSLSGGPDLVHVDAYRLESEAEIDDIDLENTLDSSVTVVEWGRGRVEHLTDSWLDISLHRSTGTAPAGNTGAADGGSTGVVLDFAEPDETEDRLISMAAYGPRWAEHGPF
;
A
#
# COMPACT_ATOMS: atom_id res chain seq x y z
N MET A 1 -0.32 0.15 19.38
CA MET A 1 -0.92 1.50 19.31
C MET A 1 0.17 2.55 19.35
N HIS A 2 0.08 3.55 18.48
CA HIS A 2 0.97 4.70 18.42
C HIS A 2 0.20 5.95 18.82
N PRO A 3 0.59 6.64 19.93
CA PRO A 3 -0.10 7.83 20.38
C PRO A 3 -0.05 8.97 19.37
N SER A 4 -1.09 9.80 19.32
CA SER A 4 -1.05 11.02 18.51
C SER A 4 0.01 12.02 18.99
N LEU A 5 0.74 12.61 18.05
CA LEU A 5 1.74 13.66 18.32
C LEU A 5 1.14 15.07 18.34
N SER A 6 -0.14 15.23 17.98
CA SER A 6 -0.81 16.54 17.82
C SER A 6 -2.21 16.61 18.42
N GLY A 7 -2.60 15.62 19.24
CA GLY A 7 -3.92 15.59 19.91
C GLY A 7 -5.07 15.11 19.02
N GLY A 8 -4.76 14.37 17.95
CA GLY A 8 -5.74 13.64 17.13
C GLY A 8 -5.95 12.19 17.62
N PRO A 9 -6.62 11.35 16.81
CA PRO A 9 -6.75 9.92 17.12
C PRO A 9 -5.37 9.23 17.14
N ASP A 10 -5.28 8.15 17.91
CA ASP A 10 -4.10 7.26 17.90
C ASP A 10 -4.03 6.47 16.59
N LEU A 11 -2.89 5.84 16.31
CA LEU A 11 -2.69 4.99 15.14
C LEU A 11 -2.50 3.53 15.55
N VAL A 12 -3.33 2.65 15.00
CA VAL A 12 -3.13 1.20 15.05
C VAL A 12 -2.65 0.76 13.68
N HIS A 13 -1.52 0.07 13.64
CA HIS A 13 -0.99 -0.53 12.42
C HIS A 13 -1.03 -2.05 12.58
N VAL A 14 -1.59 -2.74 11.59
CA VAL A 14 -1.65 -4.20 11.52
C VAL A 14 -1.09 -4.66 10.19
N ASP A 15 -0.20 -5.65 10.22
CA ASP A 15 0.27 -6.35 9.03
C ASP A 15 -0.37 -7.75 8.99
N ALA A 16 -1.37 -7.92 8.13
CA ALA A 16 -2.12 -9.17 8.02
C ALA A 16 -1.39 -10.23 7.20
N TYR A 17 -0.23 -9.93 6.61
CA TYR A 17 0.50 -10.89 5.78
C TYR A 17 0.85 -12.19 6.51
N ARG A 18 1.14 -12.10 7.82
CA ARG A 18 1.47 -13.26 8.66
C ARG A 18 0.28 -13.91 9.35
N LEU A 19 -0.88 -13.28 9.29
CA LEU A 19 -2.08 -13.82 9.90
C LEU A 19 -2.66 -14.86 8.94
N GLU A 20 -2.91 -16.07 9.41
CA GLU A 20 -3.31 -17.20 8.57
C GLU A 20 -4.82 -17.20 8.24
N SER A 21 -5.64 -16.48 9.03
CA SER A 21 -7.09 -16.45 8.84
C SER A 21 -7.77 -15.19 9.36
N GLU A 22 -9.06 -14.98 9.02
CA GLU A 22 -9.89 -13.91 9.60
C GLU A 22 -10.03 -14.05 11.12
N ALA A 23 -10.10 -15.28 11.65
CA ALA A 23 -10.22 -15.52 13.08
C ALA A 23 -9.01 -14.98 13.87
N GLU A 24 -7.80 -15.04 13.31
CA GLU A 24 -6.63 -14.44 13.95
C GLU A 24 -6.66 -12.91 13.95
N ILE A 25 -7.44 -12.29 13.05
CA ILE A 25 -7.68 -10.84 13.08
C ILE A 25 -8.66 -10.51 14.19
N ASP A 26 -9.72 -11.31 14.34
CA ASP A 26 -10.71 -11.13 15.41
C ASP A 26 -10.07 -11.26 16.80
N ASP A 27 -9.13 -12.19 16.97
CA ASP A 27 -8.37 -12.35 18.23
C ASP A 27 -7.52 -11.13 18.62
N ILE A 28 -7.31 -10.18 17.70
CA ILE A 28 -6.60 -8.91 17.97
C ILE A 28 -7.54 -7.86 18.58
N ASP A 29 -8.87 -8.09 18.54
CA ASP A 29 -9.91 -7.21 19.09
C ASP A 29 -9.84 -5.76 18.53
N LEU A 30 -9.65 -5.62 17.22
CA LEU A 30 -9.43 -4.32 16.57
C LEU A 30 -10.62 -3.36 16.73
N GLU A 31 -11.84 -3.89 16.81
CA GLU A 31 -13.08 -3.14 16.99
C GLU A 31 -13.07 -2.25 18.25
N ASN A 32 -12.34 -2.65 19.29
CA ASN A 32 -12.27 -1.93 20.56
C ASN A 32 -11.52 -0.59 20.46
N THR A 33 -10.85 -0.34 19.33
CA THR A 33 -10.03 0.87 19.12
C THR A 33 -10.55 1.76 17.99
N LEU A 34 -11.53 1.31 17.21
CA LEU A 34 -11.98 2.00 15.98
C LEU A 34 -12.61 3.37 16.24
N ASP A 35 -13.20 3.59 17.40
CA ASP A 35 -13.81 4.88 17.81
C ASP A 35 -12.80 5.92 18.29
N SER A 36 -11.57 5.51 18.64
CA SER A 36 -10.54 6.38 19.20
C SER A 36 -9.25 6.44 18.37
N SER A 37 -9.10 5.55 17.39
CA SER A 37 -7.89 5.38 16.59
C SER A 37 -8.18 5.33 15.10
N VAL A 38 -7.16 5.65 14.30
CA VAL A 38 -7.08 5.28 12.88
C VAL A 38 -6.41 3.92 12.80
N THR A 39 -7.09 2.93 12.23
CA THR A 39 -6.53 1.59 12.01
C THR A 39 -6.11 1.44 10.55
N VAL A 40 -4.84 1.12 10.32
CA VAL A 40 -4.26 0.82 9.01
C VAL A 40 -3.91 -0.66 8.96
N VAL A 41 -4.49 -1.39 8.02
CA VAL A 41 -4.24 -2.83 7.84
C VAL A 41 -3.57 -3.08 6.49
N GLU A 42 -2.32 -3.50 6.52
CA GLU A 42 -1.61 -3.99 5.34
C GLU A 42 -2.06 -5.42 5.00
N TRP A 43 -2.23 -5.71 3.71
CA TRP A 43 -2.72 -7.02 3.22
C TRP A 43 -4.07 -7.47 3.81
N GLY A 44 -4.89 -6.52 4.26
CA GLY A 44 -6.17 -6.80 4.93
C GLY A 44 -7.35 -7.06 4.00
N ARG A 45 -7.25 -6.76 2.70
CA ARG A 45 -8.38 -6.90 1.75
C ARG A 45 -8.92 -8.34 1.75
N GLY A 46 -10.23 -8.46 1.91
CA GLY A 46 -10.99 -9.70 1.99
C GLY A 46 -10.98 -10.35 3.37
N ARG A 47 -10.54 -9.64 4.42
CA ARG A 47 -10.37 -10.19 5.77
C ARG A 47 -10.76 -9.24 6.91
N VAL A 48 -10.96 -7.95 6.65
CA VAL A 48 -11.17 -6.92 7.69
C VAL A 48 -12.41 -6.06 7.47
N GLU A 49 -13.14 -6.33 6.39
CA GLU A 49 -14.30 -5.56 5.96
C GLU A 49 -15.48 -5.67 6.94
N HIS A 50 -15.50 -6.69 7.81
CA HIS A 50 -16.51 -6.86 8.85
C HIS A 50 -16.26 -5.99 10.09
N LEU A 51 -15.06 -5.42 10.24
CA LEU A 51 -14.71 -4.59 11.41
C LEU A 51 -15.48 -3.27 11.43
N THR A 52 -15.88 -2.74 10.27
CA THR A 52 -16.61 -1.47 10.18
C THR A 52 -17.43 -1.36 8.91
N ASP A 53 -18.58 -0.70 9.00
CA ASP A 53 -19.45 -0.40 7.86
C ASP A 53 -18.82 0.60 6.87
N SER A 54 -17.75 1.31 7.24
CA SER A 54 -17.09 2.29 6.38
C SER A 54 -15.56 2.25 6.44
N TRP A 55 -14.92 2.06 5.30
CA TRP A 55 -13.46 1.89 5.19
C TRP A 55 -12.92 2.46 3.88
N LEU A 56 -11.59 2.56 3.79
CA LEU A 56 -10.87 3.08 2.63
C LEU A 56 -9.88 2.02 2.16
N ASP A 57 -10.02 1.64 0.89
CA ASP A 57 -9.10 0.75 0.21
C ASP A 57 -7.99 1.58 -0.45
N ILE A 58 -6.73 1.29 -0.14
CA ILE A 58 -5.58 2.00 -0.69
C ILE A 58 -4.69 0.98 -1.39
N SER A 59 -4.50 1.16 -2.70
CA SER A 59 -3.65 0.31 -3.53
C SER A 59 -2.46 1.11 -4.05
N LEU A 60 -1.24 0.56 -3.85
CA LEU A 60 0.01 1.13 -4.34
C LEU A 60 0.53 0.29 -5.51
N HIS A 61 0.58 0.88 -6.69
CA HIS A 61 1.07 0.22 -7.90
C HIS A 61 2.48 0.69 -8.24
N ARG A 62 3.38 -0.25 -8.54
CA ARG A 62 4.71 0.10 -9.09
C ARG A 62 4.57 0.59 -10.52
N SER A 63 5.33 1.63 -10.88
CA SER A 63 5.47 2.04 -12.27
C SER A 63 6.21 0.94 -13.03
N THR A 64 5.53 0.19 -13.89
CA THR A 64 6.20 -0.71 -14.84
C THR A 64 6.90 0.16 -15.88
N GLY A 65 8.22 0.26 -15.80
CA GLY A 65 9.03 1.26 -16.50
C GLY A 65 8.64 1.48 -17.97
N THR A 66 8.57 2.75 -18.37
CA THR A 66 8.83 3.10 -19.77
C THR A 66 10.31 2.79 -19.97
N ALA A 67 10.63 1.75 -20.75
CA ALA A 67 12.02 1.45 -21.08
C ALA A 67 12.72 2.76 -21.51
N PRO A 68 13.90 3.10 -20.97
CA PRO A 68 14.59 4.30 -21.41
C PRO A 68 14.76 4.19 -22.93
N ALA A 69 14.31 5.22 -23.65
CA ALA A 69 14.51 5.31 -25.09
C ALA A 69 16.00 5.03 -25.35
N GLY A 70 16.26 3.93 -26.06
CA GLY A 70 17.58 3.36 -26.22
C GLY A 70 18.61 4.43 -26.55
N ASN A 71 19.73 4.38 -25.85
CA ASN A 71 20.96 5.03 -26.24
C ASN A 71 21.37 4.53 -27.63
N THR A 72 20.90 5.20 -28.69
CA THR A 72 21.48 5.08 -30.04
C THR A 72 22.89 5.67 -30.04
N GLY A 73 23.84 4.91 -29.51
CA GLY A 73 25.28 5.07 -29.70
C GLY A 73 25.76 4.00 -30.66
N ALA A 74 26.17 4.40 -31.86
CA ALA A 74 26.66 3.51 -32.90
C ALA A 74 28.00 2.82 -32.51
N ALA A 75 27.99 1.50 -32.68
CA ALA A 75 29.05 0.47 -32.81
C ALA A 75 30.54 0.82 -32.66
N ASP A 76 31.27 -0.04 -31.91
CA ASP A 76 32.43 -0.76 -32.47
C ASP A 76 32.66 -2.14 -31.81
N GLY A 77 33.05 -3.10 -32.65
CA GLY A 77 33.77 -4.36 -32.42
C GLY A 77 33.58 -5.20 -31.14
N GLY A 78 32.84 -6.31 -31.27
CA GLY A 78 33.33 -7.63 -30.84
C GLY A 78 33.45 -7.94 -29.34
N SER A 79 32.34 -8.06 -28.64
CA SER A 79 32.15 -9.15 -27.65
C SER A 79 30.65 -9.37 -27.44
N THR A 80 30.18 -10.62 -27.50
CA THR A 80 28.83 -10.99 -27.04
C THR A 80 28.84 -11.03 -25.51
N GLY A 81 29.09 -9.88 -24.89
CA GLY A 81 28.90 -9.68 -23.46
C GLY A 81 27.45 -9.35 -23.22
N VAL A 82 26.75 -10.18 -22.45
CA VAL A 82 25.46 -9.78 -21.86
C VAL A 82 25.77 -8.60 -20.95
N VAL A 83 25.40 -7.39 -21.39
CA VAL A 83 25.43 -6.19 -20.54
C VAL A 83 24.26 -6.35 -19.57
N LEU A 84 24.53 -6.94 -18.41
CA LEU A 84 23.62 -6.88 -17.27
C LEU A 84 23.85 -5.52 -16.61
N ASP A 85 22.96 -4.58 -16.90
CA ASP A 85 22.93 -3.30 -16.22
C ASP A 85 22.47 -3.53 -14.78
N PHE A 86 23.44 -3.67 -13.88
CA PHE A 86 23.26 -3.73 -12.43
C PHE A 86 23.30 -2.33 -11.81
N ALA A 87 22.93 -1.28 -12.55
CA ALA A 87 22.68 0.00 -11.93
C ALA A 87 21.71 -0.21 -10.77
N GLU A 88 22.20 0.03 -9.54
CA GLU A 88 21.40 -0.01 -8.34
C GLU A 88 20.21 0.93 -8.57
N PRO A 89 18.94 0.45 -8.48
CA PRO A 89 17.81 1.34 -8.56
C PRO A 89 17.78 2.19 -7.28
N ASP A 90 18.63 3.21 -7.21
CA ASP A 90 18.55 4.31 -6.25
C ASP A 90 17.50 5.34 -6.69
N GLU A 91 16.82 5.11 -7.80
CA GLU A 91 15.69 5.93 -8.21
C GLU A 91 14.52 5.61 -7.28
N THR A 92 14.03 6.63 -6.57
CA THR A 92 12.73 6.57 -5.89
C THR A 92 11.71 6.16 -6.94
N GLU A 93 11.38 4.87 -7.00
CA GLU A 93 10.50 4.37 -8.03
C GLU A 93 9.10 4.92 -7.78
N ASP A 94 8.60 5.75 -8.70
CA ASP A 94 7.27 6.33 -8.61
C ASP A 94 6.21 5.24 -8.38
N ARG A 95 5.31 5.51 -7.43
CA ARG A 95 4.15 4.66 -7.11
C ARG A 95 2.88 5.40 -7.50
N LEU A 96 2.00 4.72 -8.23
CA LEU A 96 0.64 5.19 -8.42
C LEU A 96 -0.21 4.72 -7.23
N ILE A 97 -0.82 5.68 -6.52
CA ILE A 97 -1.76 5.40 -5.44
C ILE A 97 -3.18 5.49 -5.99
N SER A 98 -3.97 4.45 -5.78
CA SER A 98 -5.41 4.43 -6.03
C SER A 98 -6.15 4.26 -4.71
N MET A 99 -7.26 4.99 -4.55
CA MET A 99 -8.05 4.96 -3.32
C MET A 99 -9.51 4.72 -3.67
N ALA A 100 -10.17 3.78 -2.98
CA ALA A 100 -11.59 3.52 -3.13
C ALA A 100 -12.27 3.52 -1.77
N ALA A 101 -13.32 4.32 -1.62
CA ALA A 101 -14.02 4.51 -0.36
C ALA A 101 -15.32 3.72 -0.33
N TYR A 102 -15.57 3.00 0.77
CA TYR A 102 -16.73 2.11 0.94
C TYR A 102 -17.51 2.48 2.20
N GLY A 103 -18.84 2.45 2.12
CA GLY A 103 -19.73 2.65 3.27
C GLY A 103 -20.36 4.05 3.41
N PRO A 104 -21.33 4.21 4.33
CA PRO A 104 -22.13 5.42 4.47
C PRO A 104 -21.33 6.67 4.80
N ARG A 105 -20.19 6.55 5.50
CA ARG A 105 -19.33 7.70 5.87
C ARG A 105 -18.86 8.50 4.65
N TRP A 106 -18.68 7.83 3.52
CA TRP A 106 -18.12 8.45 2.31
C TRP A 106 -19.19 8.86 1.30
N ALA A 107 -20.45 8.51 1.53
CA ALA A 107 -21.55 8.78 0.60
C ALA A 107 -21.74 10.29 0.31
N GLU A 108 -21.41 11.16 1.27
CA GLU A 108 -21.54 12.61 1.14
C GLU A 108 -20.33 13.28 0.47
N HIS A 109 -19.20 12.57 0.37
CA HIS A 109 -17.92 13.16 -0.04
C HIS A 109 -17.60 13.02 -1.54
N GLY A 110 -18.42 12.28 -2.30
CA GLY A 110 -18.20 12.02 -3.73
C GLY A 110 -16.99 11.12 -4.01
N PRO A 111 -16.81 10.62 -5.24
CA PRO A 111 -15.61 9.85 -5.58
C PRO A 111 -14.36 10.77 -5.56
N PHE A 112 -13.25 10.26 -5.02
CA PHE A 112 -11.93 10.89 -5.06
C PHE A 112 -11.24 10.66 -6.40
#